data_AF-A0A1G3ZH96-F1
#
_entry.id   AF-A0A1G3ZH96-F1
#
_cell.length_a   1.000
_cell.length_b   1.000
_cell.length_c   1.000
_cell.angle_alpha   90.00
_cell.angle_beta   90.00
_cell.angle_gamma   90.00
#
_symmetry.space_group_name_H-M   'P 1'
#
loop_
_entity.id
_entity.type
_entity.pdbx_description
1 polymer ?
#
loop_
_entity_poly.entity_id
_entity_poly.type
_entity_poly.pdbx_seq_one_letter_code
_entity_poly.pdbx_strand_id
1 'polypeptide(L)'
;MTDGKTAIQEFFRQIIGMKPTRVKLGFGSFITMDFGKDIPEEVKTRQGTQIRYHGEWHLWVYQCAWQIDQNGMVLIHSKSPKEAIDSVLFSLTNKIFTSFSLLNDFFDAELKFEDMTLKLLHSKDGEQWMLFTPENKTFVAGPGTKWDYRDSG
;
A
#
# COMPACT_ATOMS: atom_id res chain seq x y z
N MET A 1 6.64 -24.35 -1.16
CA MET A 1 6.10 -23.07 -0.69
C MET A 1 7.06 -21.99 -1.18
N THR A 2 6.59 -21.05 -2.01
CA THR A 2 7.39 -19.90 -2.39
C THR A 2 7.67 -19.09 -1.12
N ASP A 3 8.93 -18.73 -0.89
CA ASP A 3 9.31 -17.86 0.22
C ASP A 3 8.54 -16.54 0.11
N GLY A 4 7.95 -16.06 1.21
CA GLY A 4 7.07 -14.89 1.21
C GLY A 4 7.76 -13.63 0.68
N LYS A 5 9.08 -13.51 0.89
CA LYS A 5 9.90 -12.41 0.36
C LYS A 5 10.02 -12.46 -1.16
N THR A 6 10.19 -13.66 -1.71
CA THR A 6 10.22 -13.86 -3.17
C THR A 6 8.85 -13.57 -3.78
N ALA A 7 7.78 -14.08 -3.16
CA ALA A 7 6.40 -13.86 -3.64
C ALA A 7 6.06 -12.36 -3.70
N ILE A 8 6.37 -11.60 -2.65
CA ILE A 8 6.02 -10.18 -2.62
C ILE A 8 6.86 -9.35 -3.60
N GLN A 9 8.14 -9.69 -3.80
CA GLN A 9 8.96 -9.05 -4.84
C GLN A 9 8.34 -9.25 -6.23
N GLU A 10 7.87 -10.45 -6.53
CA GLU A 10 7.19 -10.77 -7.78
C GLU A 10 5.85 -10.02 -7.93
N PHE A 11 5.07 -9.89 -6.87
CA PHE A 11 3.82 -9.11 -6.90
C PHE A 11 4.08 -7.63 -7.19
N PHE A 12 4.99 -6.98 -6.46
CA PHE A 12 5.30 -5.57 -6.73
C PHE A 12 5.92 -5.36 -8.11
N ARG A 13 6.67 -6.32 -8.64
CA ARG A 13 7.21 -6.25 -10.01
C ARG A 13 6.11 -6.07 -11.06
N GLN A 14 4.93 -6.67 -10.85
CA GLN A 14 3.81 -6.56 -11.78
C GLN A 14 3.18 -5.17 -11.83
N ILE A 15 3.36 -4.34 -10.79
CA ILE A 15 2.80 -2.98 -10.72
C ILE A 15 3.84 -1.87 -10.93
N ILE A 16 5.11 -2.21 -11.12
CA ILE A 16 6.15 -1.25 -11.54
C ILE A 16 5.76 -0.62 -12.88
N GLY A 17 5.92 0.70 -12.99
CA GLY A 17 5.53 1.49 -14.16
C GLY A 17 4.10 2.02 -14.11
N MET A 18 3.28 1.57 -13.14
CA MET A 18 1.93 2.09 -12.94
C MET A 18 1.94 3.33 -12.05
N LYS A 19 0.93 4.18 -12.20
CA LYS A 19 0.65 5.27 -11.25
C LYS A 19 -0.34 4.76 -10.20
N PRO A 20 -0.13 5.05 -8.90
CA PRO A 20 -1.13 4.74 -7.90
C PRO A 20 -2.36 5.61 -8.12
N THR A 21 -3.54 5.06 -7.90
CA THR A 21 -4.81 5.78 -7.92
C THR A 21 -5.49 5.67 -6.55
N ARG A 22 -6.49 6.52 -6.30
CA ARG A 22 -7.27 6.53 -5.05
C ARG A 22 -6.37 6.51 -3.79
N VAL A 23 -5.22 7.18 -3.86
CA VAL A 23 -4.30 7.33 -2.72
C VAL A 23 -4.98 8.16 -1.64
N LYS A 24 -5.18 7.59 -0.46
CA LYS A 24 -5.96 8.22 0.62
C LYS A 24 -5.39 7.90 1.99
N LEU A 25 -5.53 8.85 2.90
CA LEU A 25 -5.45 8.59 4.34
C LEU A 25 -6.84 8.17 4.83
N GLY A 26 -6.97 6.96 5.37
CA GLY A 26 -8.18 6.53 6.06
C GLY A 26 -8.16 6.92 7.54
N PHE A 27 -8.72 6.06 8.40
CA PHE A 27 -8.78 6.35 9.83
C PHE A 27 -7.39 6.25 10.49
N GLY A 28 -7.01 7.25 11.27
CA GLY A 28 -5.68 7.33 11.89
C GLY A 28 -4.58 7.59 10.86
N SER A 29 -3.54 6.76 10.87
CA SER A 29 -2.38 6.85 9.97
C SER A 29 -2.46 5.86 8.80
N PHE A 30 -3.62 5.26 8.53
CA PHE A 30 -3.75 4.23 7.50
C PHE A 30 -3.69 4.83 6.09
N ILE A 31 -2.75 4.38 5.25
CA ILE A 31 -2.70 4.77 3.83
C ILE A 31 -3.26 3.65 2.97
N THR A 32 -4.10 4.00 2.00
CA THR A 32 -4.56 3.10 0.94
C THR A 32 -4.17 3.62 -0.43
N MET A 33 -3.84 2.73 -1.36
CA MET A 33 -3.68 3.09 -2.77
C MET A 33 -3.98 1.90 -3.68
N ASP A 34 -4.52 2.20 -4.85
CA ASP A 34 -4.87 1.25 -5.89
C ASP A 34 -3.86 1.28 -7.04
N PHE A 35 -3.68 0.15 -7.72
CA PHE A 35 -2.94 0.07 -8.99
C PHE A 35 -3.69 -0.80 -10.01
N GLY A 36 -3.28 -0.68 -11.27
CA GLY A 36 -3.84 -1.46 -12.37
C GLY A 36 -5.21 -0.96 -12.83
N LYS A 37 -6.05 -1.87 -13.31
CA LYS A 37 -7.37 -1.55 -13.86
C LYS A 37 -8.37 -1.23 -12.75
N ASP A 38 -9.38 -0.45 -13.10
CA ASP A 38 -10.56 -0.25 -12.25
C ASP A 38 -11.50 -1.47 -12.38
N ILE A 39 -11.72 -2.15 -11.26
CA ILE A 39 -12.61 -3.30 -11.13
C ILE A 39 -13.93 -2.82 -10.51
N PRO A 40 -15.09 -2.99 -11.20
CA PRO A 40 -16.39 -2.62 -10.65
C PRO A 40 -16.86 -3.62 -9.60
N GLU A 41 -17.42 -3.11 -8.51
CA GLU A 41 -18.01 -3.86 -7.41
C GLU A 41 -19.42 -3.33 -7.11
N GLU A 42 -20.41 -4.22 -7.04
CA GLU A 42 -21.75 -3.87 -6.61
C GLU A 42 -21.84 -3.79 -5.08
N VAL A 43 -22.03 -2.58 -4.56
CA VAL A 43 -22.17 -2.33 -3.13
C VAL A 43 -23.61 -2.00 -2.79
N LYS A 44 -24.22 -2.81 -1.92
CA LYS A 44 -25.56 -2.54 -1.39
C LYS A 44 -25.50 -1.45 -0.34
N THR A 45 -26.13 -0.31 -0.64
CA THR A 45 -26.24 0.83 0.30
C THR A 45 -27.69 1.01 0.74
N ARG A 46 -27.92 1.87 1.73
CA ARG A 46 -29.29 2.29 2.12
C ARG A 46 -30.06 2.97 0.98
N GLN A 47 -29.37 3.49 -0.04
CA GLN A 47 -29.94 4.15 -1.22
C GLN A 47 -30.09 3.21 -2.43
N GLY A 48 -29.86 1.90 -2.26
CA GLY A 48 -29.88 0.90 -3.33
C GLY A 48 -28.48 0.39 -3.70
N THR A 49 -28.42 -0.45 -4.73
CA THR A 49 -27.17 -0.98 -5.29
C THR A 49 -26.42 0.14 -6.03
N GLN A 50 -25.17 0.36 -5.66
CA GLN A 50 -24.27 1.30 -6.33
C GLN A 50 -23.06 0.54 -6.86
N ILE A 51 -22.55 0.93 -8.02
CA ILE A 51 -21.27 0.42 -8.52
C ILE A 51 -20.16 1.29 -7.92
N ARG A 52 -19.25 0.65 -7.19
CA ARG A 52 -17.97 1.24 -6.75
C ARG A 52 -16.85 0.65 -7.57
N TYR A 53 -15.69 1.29 -7.54
CA TYR A 53 -14.50 0.81 -8.23
C TYR A 53 -13.34 0.69 -7.24
N HIS A 54 -12.60 -0.41 -7.35
CA HIS A 54 -11.32 -0.61 -6.68
C HIS A 54 -10.24 -0.95 -7.73
N GLY A 55 -8.97 -0.88 -7.36
CA GLY A 55 -7.88 -1.29 -8.24
C GLY A 55 -7.81 -2.82 -8.36
N GLU A 56 -7.32 -3.29 -9.50
CA GLU A 56 -6.88 -4.67 -9.72
C GLU A 56 -5.84 -5.11 -8.67
N TRP A 57 -5.07 -4.15 -8.15
CA TRP A 57 -4.21 -4.28 -6.98
C TRP A 57 -4.57 -3.22 -5.95
N HIS A 58 -4.47 -3.56 -4.67
CA HIS A 58 -4.75 -2.62 -3.57
C HIS A 58 -3.74 -2.77 -2.45
N LEU A 59 -3.03 -1.69 -2.11
CA LEU A 59 -2.08 -1.63 -1.01
C LEU A 59 -2.70 -0.94 0.19
N TRP A 60 -2.63 -1.60 1.34
CA TRP A 60 -2.99 -1.09 2.66
C TRP A 60 -1.75 -0.95 3.53
N VAL A 61 -1.51 0.23 4.09
CA VAL A 61 -0.47 0.50 5.10
C VAL A 61 -1.17 0.75 6.42
N TYR A 62 -1.19 -0.24 7.31
CA TYR A 62 -2.11 -0.31 8.45
C TYR A 62 -1.43 -0.08 9.80
N GLN A 63 -0.93 -1.12 10.47
CA GLN A 63 -0.35 -1.01 11.81
C GLN A 63 1.17 -0.89 11.80
N CYS A 64 1.73 -0.18 10.82
CA CYS A 64 3.16 0.13 10.76
C CYS A 64 3.43 1.63 10.80
N ALA A 65 4.65 2.00 11.20
CA ALA A 65 5.12 3.35 11.00
C ALA A 65 5.47 3.53 9.53
N TRP A 66 5.30 4.74 9.01
CA TRP A 66 5.69 5.06 7.64
C TRP A 66 6.19 6.49 7.53
N GLN A 67 6.95 6.72 6.47
CA GLN A 67 7.54 8.01 6.14
C GLN A 67 7.53 8.19 4.63
N ILE A 68 7.25 9.41 4.15
CA ILE A 68 7.43 9.77 2.74
C ILE A 68 8.55 10.78 2.64
N ASP A 69 9.57 10.41 1.87
CA ASP A 69 10.70 11.26 1.53
C ASP A 69 10.50 11.81 0.12
N GLN A 70 11.02 13.00 -0.15
CA GLN A 70 11.18 13.54 -1.50
C GLN A 70 12.61 14.03 -1.67
N ASN A 71 13.30 13.56 -2.71
CA ASN A 71 14.71 13.88 -2.97
C ASN A 71 15.63 13.66 -1.74
N GLY A 72 15.34 12.61 -0.96
CA GLY A 72 16.11 12.26 0.24
C GLY A 72 15.79 13.07 1.50
N MET A 73 14.84 14.01 1.44
CA MET A 73 14.37 14.77 2.61
C MET A 73 13.01 14.26 3.06
N VAL A 74 12.81 14.14 4.38
CA VAL A 74 11.53 13.74 4.97
C VAL A 74 10.50 14.82 4.73
N LEU A 75 9.40 14.50 4.03
CA LEU A 75 8.26 15.40 3.87
C LEU A 75 7.25 15.23 5.02
N ILE A 76 6.85 13.98 5.27
CA ILE A 76 5.85 13.60 6.28
C ILE A 76 6.12 12.20 6.82
N HIS A 77 5.50 11.88 7.95
CA HIS A 77 5.50 10.57 8.56
C HIS A 77 4.13 10.25 9.17
N SER A 78 3.96 9.02 9.67
CA SER A 78 2.68 8.52 10.21
C SER A 78 2.07 9.29 11.39
N LYS A 79 2.80 10.27 11.95
CA LYS A 79 2.34 11.15 13.04
C LYS A 79 2.26 12.62 12.64
N SER A 80 2.47 12.94 11.37
CA SER A 80 2.32 14.30 10.86
C SER A 80 0.83 14.73 10.88
N PRO A 81 0.53 16.04 10.87
CA PRO A 81 -0.85 16.52 10.78
C PRO A 81 -1.57 15.99 9.55
N LYS A 82 -2.87 15.69 9.69
CA LYS A 82 -3.69 15.08 8.63
C LYS A 82 -3.66 15.88 7.34
N GLU A 83 -3.76 17.20 7.42
CA GLU A 83 -3.81 18.10 6.28
C GLU A 83 -2.49 18.07 5.48
N ALA A 84 -1.35 17.97 6.18
CA ALA A 84 -0.05 17.80 5.55
C ALA A 84 0.05 16.43 4.85
N ILE A 85 -0.47 15.38 5.49
CA ILE A 85 -0.49 14.04 4.91
C ILE A 85 -1.33 14.01 3.63
N ASP A 86 -2.57 14.50 3.69
CA ASP A 86 -3.48 14.50 2.54
C ASP A 86 -2.89 15.28 1.34
N SER A 87 -2.22 16.40 1.59
CA SER A 87 -1.53 17.20 0.56
C SER A 87 -0.42 16.41 -0.14
N VAL A 88 0.42 15.69 0.61
CA VAL A 88 1.51 14.88 0.03
C VAL A 88 0.96 13.65 -0.67
N LEU A 89 -0.03 12.95 -0.11
CA LEU A 89 -0.66 11.80 -0.77
C LEU A 89 -1.33 12.18 -2.10
N PHE A 90 -1.92 13.38 -2.18
CA PHE A 90 -2.44 13.91 -3.44
C PHE A 90 -1.33 14.05 -4.49
N SER A 91 -0.15 14.57 -4.11
CA SER A 91 0.99 14.66 -5.02
C SER A 91 1.53 13.29 -5.47
N LEU A 92 1.49 12.28 -4.59
CA LEU A 92 1.91 10.90 -4.88
C LEU A 92 1.05 10.25 -5.97
N THR A 93 -0.24 10.60 -6.07
CA THR A 93 -1.20 10.02 -7.04
C THR A 93 -0.76 10.18 -8.50
N ASN A 94 0.08 11.16 -8.81
CA ASN A 94 0.54 11.41 -10.17
C ASN A 94 1.92 10.83 -10.51
N LYS A 95 2.56 10.15 -9.55
CA LYS A 95 3.94 9.66 -9.63
C LYS A 95 4.00 8.20 -10.04
N ILE A 96 4.85 7.89 -11.02
CA ILE A 96 5.03 6.50 -11.46
C ILE A 96 5.72 5.71 -10.37
N PHE A 97 5.19 4.54 -10.00
CA PHE A 97 5.85 3.59 -9.13
C PHE A 97 7.03 2.94 -9.85
N THR A 98 8.24 3.16 -9.37
CA THR A 98 9.47 2.78 -10.08
C THR A 98 10.18 1.57 -9.50
N SER A 99 10.04 1.32 -8.19
CA SER A 99 10.71 0.17 -7.57
C SER A 99 10.14 -0.19 -6.22
N PHE A 100 10.23 -1.47 -5.89
CA PHE A 100 10.01 -2.03 -4.57
C PHE A 100 11.32 -2.61 -4.02
N SER A 101 11.54 -2.50 -2.72
CA SER A 101 12.65 -3.17 -2.04
C SER A 101 12.23 -3.58 -0.64
N LEU A 102 12.40 -4.86 -0.30
CA LEU A 102 12.39 -5.30 1.10
C LEU A 102 13.72 -4.97 1.73
N LEU A 103 13.68 -4.34 2.91
CA LEU A 103 14.89 -3.90 3.61
C LEU A 103 15.40 -4.93 4.60
N ASN A 104 14.52 -5.77 5.15
CA ASN A 104 14.86 -6.78 6.13
C ASN A 104 13.79 -7.89 6.24
N ASP A 105 14.02 -8.79 7.18
CA ASP A 105 13.17 -9.95 7.46
C ASP A 105 11.86 -9.58 8.18
N PHE A 106 11.74 -8.35 8.67
CA PHE A 106 10.56 -7.81 9.33
C PHE A 106 9.58 -7.14 8.36
N PHE A 107 9.80 -7.33 7.05
CA PHE A 107 8.98 -6.72 6.00
C PHE A 107 8.98 -5.18 6.03
N ASP A 108 10.05 -4.56 6.55
CA ASP A 108 10.34 -3.17 6.22
C ASP A 108 10.53 -3.05 4.72
N ALA A 109 9.97 -2.01 4.13
CA ALA A 109 9.95 -1.87 2.68
C ALA A 109 10.14 -0.43 2.23
N GLU A 110 10.73 -0.28 1.05
CA GLU A 110 10.77 0.96 0.28
C GLU A 110 9.95 0.80 -0.99
N LEU A 111 9.01 1.73 -1.18
CA LEU A 111 8.26 1.92 -2.42
C LEU A 111 8.69 3.26 -3.01
N LYS A 112 9.36 3.24 -4.16
CA LYS A 112 9.82 4.47 -4.84
C LYS A 112 8.85 4.89 -5.92
N PHE A 113 8.58 6.18 -5.97
CA PHE A 113 7.70 6.83 -6.92
C PHE A 113 8.39 8.08 -7.50
N GLU A 114 9.08 7.95 -8.63
CA GLU A 114 9.90 9.01 -9.21
C GLU A 114 10.84 9.67 -8.16
N ASP A 115 10.54 10.90 -7.73
CA ASP A 115 11.29 11.69 -6.75
C ASP A 115 10.86 11.43 -5.29
N MET A 116 9.83 10.62 -5.06
CA MET A 116 9.29 10.28 -3.76
C MET A 116 9.63 8.85 -3.33
N THR A 117 9.75 8.60 -2.04
CA THR A 117 9.95 7.26 -1.47
C THR A 117 9.07 7.08 -0.24
N LEU A 118 8.15 6.12 -0.29
CA LEU A 118 7.38 5.65 0.86
C LEU A 118 8.15 4.53 1.55
N LYS A 119 8.54 4.78 2.79
CA LYS A 119 9.17 3.80 3.69
C LYS A 119 8.13 3.23 4.61
N LEU A 120 8.05 1.91 4.67
CA LEU A 120 7.24 1.14 5.60
C LEU A 120 8.18 0.56 6.66
N LEU A 121 7.92 0.86 7.92
CA LEU A 121 8.77 0.52 9.05
C LEU A 121 7.94 -0.29 10.05
N HIS A 122 8.42 -1.50 10.34
CA HIS A 122 7.79 -2.44 11.25
C HIS A 122 7.49 -1.76 12.59
N SER A 123 6.33 -2.12 13.12
CA SER A 123 5.95 -1.87 14.50
C SER A 123 5.86 -3.19 15.25
N LYS A 124 5.61 -3.11 16.57
CA LYS A 124 5.63 -4.30 17.44
C LYS A 124 4.44 -5.22 17.22
N ASP A 125 3.32 -4.71 16.71
CA ASP A 125 2.03 -5.40 16.80
C ASP A 125 1.20 -5.33 15.51
N GLY A 126 0.56 -6.46 15.20
CA GLY A 126 -0.50 -6.63 14.22
C GLY A 126 -0.11 -6.54 12.74
N GLU A 127 -1.12 -6.41 11.87
CA GLU A 127 -0.96 -6.46 10.40
C GLU A 127 -0.37 -5.13 9.90
N GLN A 128 0.88 -5.17 9.45
CA GLN A 128 1.69 -4.00 9.14
C GLN A 128 1.23 -3.35 7.83
N TRP A 129 1.28 -4.12 6.75
CA TRP A 129 0.78 -3.71 5.44
C TRP A 129 0.33 -4.94 4.64
N MET A 130 -0.56 -4.71 3.68
CA MET A 130 -1.22 -5.78 2.93
C MET A 130 -1.33 -5.41 1.46
N LEU A 131 -1.16 -6.39 0.58
CA LEU A 131 -1.33 -6.20 -0.87
C LEU A 131 -2.40 -7.17 -1.38
N PHE A 132 -3.54 -6.64 -1.80
CA PHE A 132 -4.52 -7.36 -2.61
C PHE A 132 -3.98 -7.57 -4.01
N THR A 133 -4.23 -8.75 -4.54
CA THR A 133 -3.78 -9.19 -5.85
C THR A 133 -4.97 -9.50 -6.76
N PRO A 134 -4.78 -9.47 -8.09
CA PRO A 134 -5.83 -9.81 -9.06
C PRO A 134 -6.42 -11.22 -8.90
N GLU A 135 -5.74 -12.11 -8.17
CA GLU A 135 -6.22 -13.47 -7.87
C GLU A 135 -7.29 -13.52 -6.76
N ASN A 136 -7.78 -12.36 -6.30
CA ASN A 136 -8.66 -12.23 -5.14
C ASN A 136 -8.02 -12.82 -3.87
N LYS A 137 -6.72 -12.53 -3.70
CA LYS A 137 -5.91 -12.93 -2.55
C LYS A 137 -5.16 -11.74 -1.99
N THR A 138 -4.92 -11.77 -0.69
CA THR A 138 -4.18 -10.74 0.04
C THR A 138 -2.89 -11.32 0.59
N PHE A 139 -1.76 -10.72 0.23
CA PHE A 139 -0.51 -10.87 0.97
C PHE A 139 -0.55 -9.98 2.20
N VAL A 140 -0.23 -10.51 3.37
CA VAL A 140 -0.22 -9.77 4.64
C VAL A 140 1.18 -9.83 5.24
N ALA A 141 1.82 -8.67 5.38
CA ALA A 141 3.00 -8.53 6.23
C ALA A 141 2.54 -8.35 7.68
N GLY A 142 2.87 -9.32 8.53
CA GLY A 142 2.49 -9.34 9.95
C GLY A 142 3.59 -8.83 10.87
N PRO A 143 3.40 -8.94 12.20
CA PRO A 143 4.39 -8.48 13.16
C PRO A 143 5.60 -9.43 13.18
N GLY A 144 6.79 -8.86 13.31
CA GLY A 144 8.03 -9.63 13.24
C GLY A 144 8.27 -10.16 11.82
N THR A 145 8.67 -11.42 11.69
CA THR A 145 8.94 -12.07 10.39
C THR A 145 7.72 -12.81 9.82
N LYS A 146 6.54 -12.59 10.40
CA LYS A 146 5.31 -13.31 10.03
C LYS A 146 4.73 -12.72 8.76
N TRP A 147 4.22 -13.61 7.91
CA TRP A 147 3.47 -13.23 6.72
C TRP A 147 2.41 -14.28 6.41
N ASP A 148 1.44 -13.90 5.59
CA ASP A 148 0.36 -14.77 5.12
C ASP A 148 0.00 -14.44 3.66
N TYR A 149 -0.53 -15.41 2.93
CA TYR A 149 -1.11 -15.20 1.59
C TYR A 149 -2.39 -16.04 1.48
N ARG A 150 -3.52 -15.35 1.55
CA ARG A 150 -4.84 -15.97 1.75
C ARG A 150 -5.90 -15.36 0.85
N ASP A 151 -6.99 -16.09 0.63
CA ASP A 151 -8.15 -15.58 -0.10
C ASP A 151 -8.71 -14.33 0.57
N SER A 152 -9.08 -13.35 -0.25
CA SER A 152 -9.74 -12.12 0.16
C SER A 152 -11.25 -12.39 0.24
N GLY A 153 -11.82 -12.25 1.44
CA GLY A 153 -13.25 -12.46 1.72
C GLY A 153 -14.07 -11.19 1.65
#